data_AF-A0A7K2YUC4-F1
#
_entry.id   AF-A0A7K2YUC4-F1
#
_cell.length_a   1.000
_cell.length_b   1.000
_cell.length_c   1.000
_cell.angle_alpha   90.00
_cell.angle_beta   90.00
_cell.angle_gamma   90.00
#
_symmetry.space_group_name_H-M   'P 1'
#
loop_
_entity.id
_entity.type
_entity.pdbx_description
1 polymer ?
#
loop_
_entity_poly.entity_id
_entity_poly.type
_entity_poly.pdbx_seq_one_letter_code
_entity_poly.pdbx_strand_id
1 'polypeptide(L)' 'MTTTPNPRPLPLADRVAVVTGATSGIGEATARALAADGAAVALLGRR' A
#
# COMPACT_ATOMS: atom_id res chain seq x y z
N MET A 1 -2.23 -34.69 5.64
CA MET A 1 -2.52 -33.44 6.38
C MET A 1 -2.02 -32.29 5.53
N THR A 2 -2.93 -31.62 4.82
CA THR A 2 -2.58 -30.50 3.94
C THR A 2 -3.38 -29.32 4.44
N THR A 3 -2.78 -28.45 5.25
CA THR A 3 -3.43 -27.20 5.67
C THR A 3 -3.41 -26.26 4.48
N THR A 4 -4.55 -26.11 3.80
CA THR A 4 -4.74 -25.02 2.83
C THR A 4 -4.57 -23.69 3.58
N PRO A 5 -3.63 -22.81 3.18
CA PRO A 5 -3.51 -21.51 3.82
C PRO A 5 -4.80 -20.73 3.54
N ASN A 6 -5.51 -20.35 4.61
CA ASN A 6 -6.63 -19.42 4.51
C ASN A 6 -6.06 -18.05 4.10
N PRO A 7 -6.46 -17.46 2.97
CA PRO A 7 -5.95 -16.15 2.57
C PRO A 7 -6.36 -15.12 3.63
N ARG A 8 -5.38 -14.64 4.40
CA ARG A 8 -5.63 -13.54 5.33
C ARG A 8 -5.89 -12.27 4.53
N PRO A 9 -6.90 -11.46 4.91
CA PRO A 9 -7.11 -10.16 4.32
C PRO A 9 -5.83 -9.33 4.35
N LEU A 10 -5.62 -8.53 3.31
CA LEU A 10 -4.48 -7.61 3.29
C LEU A 10 -4.58 -6.62 4.46
N PRO A 11 -3.46 -6.25 5.11
CA PRO A 11 -3.49 -5.46 6.34
C PRO A 11 -4.23 -4.12 6.25
N LEU A 12 -4.27 -3.52 5.06
CA LEU A 12 -4.87 -2.22 4.78
C LEU A 12 -6.02 -2.32 3.75
N ALA A 13 -6.63 -3.49 3.59
CA ALA A 13 -7.81 -3.65 2.74
C ALA A 13 -8.90 -2.62 3.12
N ASP A 14 -9.53 -2.02 2.11
CA ASP A 14 -10.58 -0.99 2.23
C ASP A 14 -10.14 0.30 2.94
N ARG A 15 -8.83 0.55 3.05
CA ARG A 15 -8.27 1.79 3.60
C ARG A 15 -7.81 2.72 2.47
N VAL A 16 -7.89 4.02 2.73
CA VAL A 16 -7.36 5.07 1.83
C VAL A 16 -6.19 5.76 2.51
N ALA A 17 -5.11 5.99 1.77
CA ALA A 17 -3.94 6.73 2.23
C ALA A 17 -3.56 7.83 1.24
N VAL A 18 -3.09 8.98 1.76
CA VAL A 18 -2.52 10.07 0.96
C VAL A 18 -1.03 10.14 1.25
N VAL A 19 -0.20 10.10 0.21
CA VAL A 19 1.26 10.19 0.34
C VAL A 19 1.76 11.43 -0.38
N THR A 20 2.35 12.36 0.38
CA THR A 20 3.01 13.56 -0.16
C THR A 20 4.48 13.31 -0.43
N GLY A 21 5.04 13.96 -1.44
CA GLY A 21 6.44 13.68 -1.84
C GLY A 21 6.60 12.29 -2.44
N ALA A 22 5.54 11.76 -3.06
CA ALA A 22 5.48 10.39 -3.58
C ALA A 22 6.25 10.17 -4.89
N THR A 23 6.97 11.18 -5.38
CA THR A 23 7.65 11.14 -6.70
C THR A 23 8.96 10.37 -6.68
N SER A 24 9.58 10.18 -5.50
CA SER A 24 10.87 9.49 -5.36
C SER A 24 11.19 9.16 -3.90
N GLY A 25 12.13 8.25 -3.69
CA GLY A 25 12.74 8.01 -2.36
C GLY A 25 11.73 7.42 -1.38
N ILE A 26 11.73 7.93 -0.14
CA ILE A 26 10.90 7.37 0.94
C ILE A 26 9.41 7.48 0.60
N GLY A 27 8.94 8.61 0.08
CA GLY A 27 7.52 8.78 -0.25
C GLY A 27 7.05 7.76 -1.30
N GLU A 28 7.86 7.52 -2.33
CA GLU A 28 7.59 6.48 -3.33
C GLU A 28 7.58 5.08 -2.69
N ALA A 29 8.60 4.74 -1.90
CA ALA A 29 8.69 3.44 -1.24
C ALA A 29 7.51 3.20 -0.28
N THR A 30 7.10 4.21 0.48
CA THR A 30 5.93 4.16 1.37
C THR A 30 4.65 3.98 0.57
N ALA A 31 4.46 4.71 -0.53
CA ALA A 31 3.28 4.53 -1.38
C ALA A 31 3.18 3.10 -1.94
N ARG A 32 4.30 2.52 -2.37
CA ARG A 32 4.36 1.14 -2.85
C ARG A 32 4.02 0.14 -1.75
N ALA A 33 4.56 0.32 -0.55
CA ALA A 33 4.26 -0.55 0.59
C ALA A 33 2.78 -0.50 0.98
N LEU A 34 2.20 0.70 1.07
CA LEU A 34 0.77 0.87 1.40
C LEU A 34 -0.14 0.22 0.35
N ALA A 35 0.18 0.35 -0.93
CA ALA A 35 -0.56 -0.30 -2.00
C ALA A 35 -0.44 -1.84 -1.95
N ALA A 36 0.76 -2.37 -1.64
CA ALA A 36 0.98 -3.80 -1.48
C ALA A 36 0.19 -4.38 -0.31
N ASP A 37 0.01 -3.60 0.76
CA ASP A 37 -0.83 -3.95 1.90
C ASP A 37 -2.33 -3.73 1.65
N GLY A 38 -2.73 -3.33 0.45
CA GLY A 38 -4.13 -3.28 0.01
C GLY A 38 -4.84 -1.93 0.16
N ALA A 39 -4.12 -0.86 0.48
CA ALA A 39 -4.71 0.47 0.54
C ALA A 39 -4.92 1.06 -0.86
N ALA A 40 -5.99 1.84 -1.03
CA ALA A 40 -6.11 2.79 -2.13
C ALA A 40 -5.24 4.02 -1.82
N VAL A 41 -4.25 4.32 -2.66
CA VAL A 41 -3.25 5.35 -2.38
C VAL A 41 -3.37 6.52 -3.34
N ALA A 42 -3.59 7.72 -2.80
CA ALA A 42 -3.48 8.98 -3.55
C ALA A 42 -2.04 9.52 -3.45
N LEU A 43 -1.41 9.72 -4.59
CA LEU A 43 -0.03 10.21 -4.69
C LEU A 43 -0.03 11.71 -4.95
N LEU A 44 0.63 12.46 -4.08
CA LEU A 44 0.83 13.90 -4.26
C LEU A 44 2.29 14.22 -4.50
N GLY A 45 2.55 14.79 -5.67
CA GLY A 45 3.87 15.14 -6.18
C GLY A 45 3.80 16.43 -7.00
N ARG A 46 4.95 17.08 -7.17
CA ARG A 46 5.06 18.33 -7.92
C ARG A 46 5.74 18.18 -9.29
N ARG A 47 6.28 17.00 -9.58
CA ARG A 47 7.03 16.68 -10.80
C ARG A 47 6.69 15.26 -11.21
#